data_AF-A0A9D2HR98-F1
#
_entry.id   AF-A0A9D2HR98-F1
#
_cell.length_a   1.000
_cell.length_b   1.000
_cell.length_c   1.000
_cell.angle_alpha   90.00
_cell.angle_beta   90.00
_cell.angle_gamma   90.00
#
_symmetry.space_group_name_H-M   'P 1'
#
loop_
_entity.id
_entity.type
_entity.pdbx_description
1 polymer ?
#
loop_
_entity_poly.entity_id
_entity_poly.type
_entity_poly.pdbx_seq_one_letter_code
_entity_poly.pdbx_strand_id
1 'polypeptide(L)'
;MTHKTIFELKQIYAWTNRYPSRKAHDNNYGLFTTLEKAENAMKGIVAEALKEKAEAEKEGEKDYDLATTIGYSIRELALNEPFIPWNGISIHTYTRMGEPNDDFVYTTPDKSSDLLPFYGVPEEKIKFQIGDIVEVVDYGYASLEIIAALPPSTKKYEICKKRWEQDEPRCKRDTYWDTSDYCYLTYSLGNGDTHSHPEAPFVFAPIKDVPVKLRRKLYAKLMSMHLAYNHRLSIPLMEKIAQEPGINKEILDDLDKVADMGYMDKLHEHVAGDVRILQFTDEQARRLQEIGEKAERNWIERLKQS
;
A
#
# COMPACT_ATOMS: atom_id res chain seq x y z
N MET A 1 34.74 -9.02 4.82
CA MET A 1 35.30 -8.77 3.46
C MET A 1 34.45 -7.67 2.83
N THR A 2 34.98 -6.75 2.02
CA THR A 2 34.13 -5.81 1.28
C THR A 2 33.38 -6.56 0.20
N HIS A 3 32.06 -6.68 0.33
CA HIS A 3 31.22 -7.31 -0.68
C HIS A 3 31.27 -6.46 -1.96
N LYS A 4 31.44 -7.11 -3.12
CA LYS A 4 31.25 -6.42 -4.39
C LYS A 4 29.76 -6.26 -4.61
N THR A 5 29.31 -5.03 -4.79
CA THR A 5 27.90 -4.72 -5.05
C THR A 5 27.70 -4.25 -6.48
N ILE A 6 26.52 -4.50 -7.01
CA ILE A 6 26.04 -3.97 -8.29
C ILE A 6 24.68 -3.33 -8.09
N PHE A 7 24.37 -2.34 -8.92
CA PHE A 7 23.10 -1.61 -8.89
C PHE A 7 22.32 -1.94 -10.15
N GLU A 8 21.19 -2.62 -10.01
CA GLU A 8 20.30 -2.98 -11.11
C GLU A 8 19.25 -1.88 -11.30
N LEU A 9 19.23 -1.23 -12.47
CA LEU A 9 18.20 -0.25 -12.82
C LEU A 9 17.06 -0.92 -13.61
N LYS A 10 15.85 -0.76 -13.11
CA LYS A 10 14.60 -1.20 -13.76
C LYS A 10 13.61 -0.06 -13.89
N GLN A 11 12.90 -0.01 -15.01
CA GLN A 11 11.67 0.76 -15.14
C GLN A 11 10.49 -0.13 -14.80
N ILE A 12 9.57 0.40 -14.00
CA ILE A 12 8.29 -0.23 -13.66
C ILE A 12 7.23 0.41 -14.55
N TYR A 13 6.56 -0.38 -15.39
CA TYR A 13 5.56 0.13 -16.31
C TYR A 13 4.29 -0.73 -16.32
N ALA A 14 3.15 -0.08 -16.49
CA ALA A 14 1.84 -0.69 -16.66
C ALA A 14 1.62 -1.08 -18.13
N TRP A 15 1.47 -2.37 -18.40
CA TRP A 15 1.20 -2.89 -19.75
C TRP A 15 -0.17 -2.49 -20.28
N THR A 16 -1.12 -2.17 -19.39
CA THR A 16 -2.49 -1.84 -19.77
C THR A 16 -2.97 -0.62 -19.02
N ASN A 17 -3.88 0.13 -19.64
CA ASN A 17 -4.51 1.32 -19.04
C ASN A 17 -5.77 1.03 -18.21
N ARG A 18 -6.02 -0.24 -17.83
CA ARG A 18 -7.30 -0.65 -17.20
C ARG A 18 -7.25 -0.52 -15.68
N TYR A 19 -8.02 0.38 -15.10
CA TYR A 19 -8.25 0.43 -13.65
C TYR A 19 -9.32 -0.59 -13.20
N PRO A 20 -9.34 -1.01 -11.91
CA PRO A 20 -8.46 -0.60 -10.83
C PRO A 20 -7.13 -1.36 -10.74
N SER A 21 -6.93 -2.43 -11.52
CA SER A 21 -5.69 -3.22 -11.51
C SER A 21 -5.17 -3.44 -12.93
N ARG A 22 -3.88 -3.16 -13.11
CA ARG A 22 -3.15 -3.25 -14.39
C ARG A 22 -2.04 -4.27 -14.24
N LYS A 23 -1.73 -4.99 -15.31
CA LYS A 23 -0.47 -5.76 -15.34
C LYS A 23 0.70 -4.80 -15.31
N ALA A 24 1.65 -5.06 -14.43
CA ALA A 24 2.90 -4.32 -14.32
C ALA A 24 4.07 -5.23 -14.72
N HIS A 25 5.03 -4.67 -15.43
CA HIS A 25 6.24 -5.35 -15.84
C HIS A 25 7.44 -4.46 -15.55
N ASP A 26 8.59 -5.12 -15.43
CA ASP A 26 9.87 -4.45 -15.30
C ASP A 26 10.64 -4.53 -16.62
N ASN A 27 11.17 -3.40 -17.08
CA ASN A 27 12.15 -3.35 -18.15
C ASN A 27 13.54 -3.12 -17.54
N ASN A 28 14.51 -3.97 -17.86
CA ASN A 28 15.87 -3.87 -17.32
C ASN A 28 16.72 -2.92 -18.18
N TYR A 29 17.23 -1.86 -17.56
CA TYR A 29 18.06 -0.85 -18.23
C TYR A 29 19.56 -1.01 -17.97
N GLY A 30 19.96 -2.00 -17.16
CA GLY A 30 21.34 -2.41 -17.01
C GLY A 30 21.82 -2.50 -15.56
N LEU A 31 23.09 -2.89 -15.44
CA LEU A 31 23.81 -3.04 -14.19
C LEU A 31 24.90 -1.99 -14.09
N PHE A 32 24.99 -1.36 -12.92
CA PHE A 32 25.91 -0.25 -12.65
C PHE A 32 26.81 -0.56 -11.47
N THR A 33 27.98 0.07 -11.46
CA THR A 33 29.00 -0.12 -10.42
C THR A 33 28.78 0.76 -9.19
N THR A 34 27.94 1.79 -9.30
CA THR A 34 27.58 2.70 -8.21
C THR A 34 26.12 3.14 -8.37
N LEU A 35 25.48 3.49 -7.25
CA LEU A 35 24.14 4.10 -7.24
C LEU A 35 24.09 5.35 -8.12
N GLU A 36 25.05 6.26 -7.96
CA GLU A 36 25.14 7.51 -8.74
C GLU A 36 25.13 7.26 -10.26
N LYS A 37 25.83 6.22 -10.73
CA LYS A 37 25.84 5.87 -12.16
C LYS A 37 24.48 5.36 -12.62
N ALA A 38 23.80 4.55 -11.81
CA ALA A 38 22.45 4.09 -12.10
C ALA A 38 21.45 5.25 -12.11
N GLU A 39 21.52 6.17 -11.14
CA GLU A 39 20.70 7.38 -11.09
C GLU A 39 20.92 8.30 -12.29
N ASN A 40 22.18 8.51 -12.70
CA ASN A 40 22.50 9.31 -13.88
C ASN A 40 21.98 8.67 -15.17
N ALA A 41 22.06 7.35 -15.29
CA ALA A 41 21.46 6.63 -16.42
C ALA A 41 19.92 6.76 -16.43
N MET A 42 19.27 6.61 -15.27
CA MET A 42 17.83 6.84 -15.12
C MET A 42 17.42 8.25 -15.54
N LYS A 43 18.14 9.28 -15.09
CA LYS A 43 17.88 10.68 -15.49
C LYS A 43 18.00 10.88 -16.99
N GLY A 44 18.95 10.19 -17.64
CA GLY A 44 19.06 10.16 -19.10
C GLY A 44 17.82 9.59 -19.79
N ILE A 45 17.35 8.42 -19.31
CA ILE A 45 16.13 7.76 -19.82
C ILE A 45 14.91 8.67 -19.66
N VAL A 46 14.75 9.31 -18.49
CA VAL A 46 13.65 10.24 -18.23
C VAL A 46 13.71 11.45 -19.15
N ALA A 47 14.90 12.04 -19.34
CA ALA A 47 15.07 13.21 -20.22
C ALA A 47 14.73 12.88 -21.67
N GLU A 48 15.13 11.70 -22.15
CA GLU A 48 14.80 11.21 -23.49
C GLU A 48 13.27 11.02 -23.63
N ALA A 49 12.63 10.30 -22.70
CA ALA A 49 11.19 10.08 -22.73
C ALA A 49 10.37 11.39 -22.70
N LEU A 50 10.83 12.40 -21.93
CA LEU A 50 10.20 13.71 -21.90
C LEU A 50 10.36 14.48 -23.21
N LYS A 51 11.51 14.34 -23.87
CA LYS A 51 11.76 14.94 -25.19
C LYS A 51 10.86 14.30 -26.25
N GLU A 52 10.81 12.98 -26.30
CA GLU A 52 9.96 12.24 -27.25
C GLU A 52 8.48 12.58 -27.06
N LYS A 53 8.02 12.68 -25.81
CA LYS A 53 6.65 13.15 -25.51
C LYS A 53 6.38 14.54 -26.07
N ALA A 54 7.31 15.48 -25.87
CA ALA A 54 7.14 16.85 -26.35
C ALA A 54 7.14 16.95 -27.89
N GLU A 55 7.81 16.02 -28.57
CA GLU A 55 7.78 15.88 -30.03
C GLU A 55 6.45 15.28 -30.50
N ALA A 56 6.01 14.19 -29.90
CA ALA A 56 4.73 13.54 -30.19
C ALA A 56 3.52 14.48 -29.97
N GLU A 57 3.53 15.28 -28.90
CA GLU A 57 2.49 16.29 -28.63
C GLU A 57 2.42 17.36 -29.73
N LYS A 58 3.56 17.74 -30.34
CA LYS A 58 3.59 18.69 -31.47
C LYS A 58 3.02 18.07 -32.74
N GLU A 59 3.16 16.77 -32.92
CA GLU A 59 2.61 16.01 -34.05
C GLU A 59 1.12 15.65 -33.86
N GLY A 60 0.55 16.00 -32.70
CA GLY A 60 -0.87 15.80 -32.40
C GLY A 60 -1.17 14.44 -31.76
N GLU A 61 -0.15 13.66 -31.39
CA GLU A 61 -0.33 12.43 -30.64
C GLU A 61 -0.63 12.75 -29.17
N LYS A 62 -1.87 12.45 -28.74
CA LYS A 62 -2.33 12.73 -27.38
C LYS A 62 -2.07 11.61 -26.38
N ASP A 63 -1.69 10.43 -26.86
CA ASP A 63 -1.60 9.19 -26.08
C ASP A 63 -0.16 8.70 -25.85
N TYR A 64 0.85 9.57 -26.02
CA TYR A 64 2.26 9.19 -25.92
C TYR A 64 2.67 8.62 -24.53
N ASP A 65 3.54 7.62 -24.57
CA ASP A 65 3.68 6.46 -23.64
C ASP A 65 4.25 6.74 -22.23
N LEU A 66 4.47 8.01 -21.84
CA LEU A 66 4.79 8.34 -20.45
C LEU A 66 3.65 7.98 -19.47
N ALA A 67 2.45 7.74 -20.00
CA ALA A 67 1.28 7.33 -19.24
C ALA A 67 1.31 5.89 -18.70
N THR A 68 2.25 5.05 -19.18
CA THR A 68 2.39 3.66 -18.72
C THR A 68 3.50 3.50 -17.69
N THR A 69 4.52 4.37 -17.68
CA THR A 69 5.58 4.32 -16.66
C THR A 69 5.01 4.71 -15.29
N ILE A 70 5.15 3.80 -14.32
CA ILE A 70 4.79 4.03 -12.92
C ILE A 70 5.95 4.71 -12.20
N GLY A 71 7.15 4.14 -12.37
CA GLY A 71 8.36 4.62 -11.73
C GLY A 71 9.58 3.81 -12.15
N TYR A 72 10.66 3.99 -11.40
CA TYR A 72 11.90 3.25 -11.57
C TYR A 72 12.31 2.64 -10.24
N SER A 73 13.10 1.56 -10.29
CA SER A 73 13.76 0.99 -9.12
C SER A 73 15.24 0.77 -9.41
N ILE A 74 16.08 1.09 -8.43
CA ILE A 74 17.50 0.75 -8.42
C ILE A 74 17.71 -0.17 -7.23
N ARG A 75 17.99 -1.45 -7.49
CA ARG A 75 18.27 -2.45 -6.45
C ARG A 75 19.78 -2.63 -6.29
N GLU A 76 20.30 -2.50 -5.08
CA GLU A 76 21.67 -2.87 -4.75
C GLU A 76 21.73 -4.37 -4.46
N LEU A 77 22.61 -5.12 -5.12
CA LEU A 77 22.75 -6.56 -5.00
C LEU A 77 24.18 -6.95 -4.61
N ALA A 78 24.33 -7.91 -3.70
CA ALA A 78 25.62 -8.51 -3.37
C ALA A 78 26.00 -9.59 -4.40
N LEU A 79 27.14 -9.42 -5.09
CA LEU A 79 27.58 -10.37 -6.12
C LEU A 79 28.15 -11.69 -5.58
N ASN A 80 28.62 -11.69 -4.33
CA ASN A 80 29.33 -12.82 -3.74
C ASN A 80 28.42 -13.72 -2.87
N GLU A 81 27.12 -13.44 -2.81
CA GLU A 81 26.13 -14.26 -2.11
C GLU A 81 25.42 -15.19 -3.11
N PRO A 82 25.10 -16.44 -2.74
CA PRO A 82 24.31 -17.32 -3.61
C PRO A 82 22.99 -16.64 -3.95
N PHE A 83 22.64 -16.53 -5.24
CA PHE A 83 21.47 -15.80 -5.73
C PHE A 83 20.19 -16.27 -5.02
N ILE A 84 19.77 -15.52 -4.02
CA ILE A 84 18.45 -15.60 -3.40
C ILE A 84 17.72 -14.35 -3.92
N PRO A 85 16.48 -14.44 -4.42
CA PRO A 85 15.70 -13.29 -4.91
C PRO A 85 15.56 -12.13 -3.90
N TRP A 86 15.84 -12.42 -2.63
CA TRP A 86 15.82 -11.52 -1.48
C TRP A 86 17.21 -10.93 -1.13
N ASN A 87 18.27 -11.18 -1.92
CA ASN A 87 19.64 -10.66 -1.72
C ASN A 87 19.80 -9.15 -2.03
N GLY A 88 18.72 -8.39 -1.95
CA GLY A 88 18.78 -6.94 -2.01
C GLY A 88 19.51 -6.42 -0.78
N ILE A 89 20.49 -5.54 -0.98
CA ILE A 89 21.07 -4.72 0.09
C ILE A 89 20.16 -3.50 0.33
N SER A 90 19.70 -2.91 -0.76
CA SER A 90 18.75 -1.79 -0.75
C SER A 90 17.90 -1.76 -2.02
N ILE A 91 16.80 -1.02 -1.96
CA ILE A 91 15.96 -0.62 -3.09
C ILE A 91 15.74 0.88 -2.98
N HIS A 92 16.02 1.57 -4.06
CA HIS A 92 15.71 2.99 -4.24
C HIS A 92 14.67 3.10 -5.34
N THR A 93 13.48 3.60 -5.05
CA THR A 93 12.45 3.83 -6.08
C THR A 93 12.33 5.30 -6.42
N TYR A 94 11.92 5.56 -7.66
CA TYR A 94 11.79 6.89 -8.23
C TYR A 94 10.46 7.01 -8.95
N THR A 95 9.88 8.21 -8.96
CA THR A 95 8.69 8.51 -9.75
C THR A 95 8.99 8.37 -11.25
N ARG A 96 7.96 8.32 -12.10
CA ARG A 96 8.15 8.38 -13.56
C ARG A 96 8.88 9.63 -14.07
N MET A 97 9.01 10.66 -13.23
CA MET A 97 9.76 11.89 -13.51
C MET A 97 11.21 11.82 -13.01
N GLY A 98 11.64 10.68 -12.47
CA GLY A 98 12.99 10.47 -11.92
C GLY A 98 13.21 11.12 -10.56
N GLU A 99 12.16 11.59 -9.89
CA GLU A 99 12.24 12.15 -8.54
C GLU A 99 12.29 11.02 -7.51
N PRO A 100 12.99 11.18 -6.37
CA PRO A 100 12.98 10.17 -5.33
C PRO A 100 11.54 9.79 -4.92
N ASN A 101 11.21 8.52 -5.09
CA ASN A 101 10.10 7.91 -4.40
C ASN A 101 10.61 7.46 -3.04
N ASP A 102 10.67 6.17 -2.73
CA ASP A 102 11.02 5.69 -1.40
C ASP A 102 12.31 4.87 -1.43
N ASP A 103 13.02 4.87 -0.31
CA ASP A 103 14.28 4.15 -0.16
C ASP A 103 14.12 3.15 0.97
N PHE A 104 14.48 1.90 0.69
CA PHE A 104 14.56 0.87 1.69
C PHE A 104 15.92 0.20 1.70
N VAL A 105 16.45 0.00 2.89
CA VAL A 105 17.72 -0.68 3.11
C VAL A 105 17.40 -1.94 3.88
N TYR A 106 17.56 -3.10 3.24
CA TYR A 106 17.39 -4.39 3.91
C TYR A 106 18.48 -4.59 4.97
N THR A 107 19.70 -4.07 4.74
CA THR A 107 20.91 -4.05 5.59
C THR A 107 21.86 -5.26 5.47
N THR A 108 23.01 -5.14 6.15
CA THR A 108 24.34 -5.59 5.73
C THR A 108 24.52 -7.08 5.46
N PRO A 109 25.39 -7.44 4.50
CA PRO A 109 25.68 -8.82 4.08
C PRO A 109 26.43 -9.70 5.10
N ASP A 110 26.40 -9.37 6.40
CA ASP A 110 27.29 -9.97 7.41
C ASP A 110 26.59 -10.79 8.52
N LYS A 111 25.27 -11.09 8.47
CA LYS A 111 24.64 -11.97 9.47
C LYS A 111 23.53 -12.89 8.96
N SER A 112 23.52 -14.07 9.56
CA SER A 112 22.68 -15.26 9.33
C SER A 112 21.21 -15.15 9.78
N SER A 113 20.59 -13.97 9.73
CA SER A 113 19.15 -13.84 9.99
C SER A 113 18.44 -13.33 8.75
N ASP A 114 17.39 -14.02 8.34
CA ASP A 114 16.64 -13.71 7.12
C ASP A 114 15.90 -12.34 7.19
N LEU A 115 15.79 -11.73 8.37
CA LEU A 115 15.09 -10.46 8.59
C LEU A 115 15.86 -9.55 9.56
N LEU A 116 16.13 -8.31 9.13
CA LEU A 116 16.99 -7.34 9.83
C LEU A 116 16.16 -6.38 10.69
N PRO A 117 16.73 -5.77 11.75
CA PRO A 117 15.94 -4.98 12.68
C PRO A 117 15.36 -3.73 12.03
N PHE A 118 14.09 -3.46 12.27
CA PHE A 118 13.42 -2.23 11.84
C PHE A 118 13.06 -1.38 13.05
N TYR A 119 13.50 -0.13 13.02
CA TYR A 119 13.32 0.82 14.13
C TYR A 119 12.24 1.87 13.84
N GLY A 120 11.42 1.62 12.82
CA GLY A 120 10.42 2.57 12.32
C GLY A 120 11.00 3.63 11.39
N VAL A 121 10.09 4.36 10.75
CA VAL A 121 10.38 5.45 9.80
C VAL A 121 10.22 6.79 10.50
N PRO A 122 11.11 7.77 10.32
CA PRO A 122 10.84 9.14 10.76
C PRO A 122 9.52 9.65 10.18
N GLU A 123 8.65 10.26 11.00
CA GLU A 123 7.28 10.61 10.59
C GLU A 123 7.28 11.56 9.38
N GLU A 124 8.26 12.44 9.27
CA GLU A 124 8.45 13.36 8.14
C GLU A 124 8.87 12.68 6.84
N LYS A 125 9.31 11.42 6.89
CA LYS A 125 9.65 10.60 5.72
C LYS A 125 8.51 9.68 5.28
N ILE A 126 7.45 9.54 6.09
CA ILE A 126 6.26 8.78 5.69
C ILE A 126 5.49 9.62 4.65
N LYS A 127 5.45 9.12 3.41
CA LYS A 127 4.95 9.87 2.25
C LYS A 127 3.45 10.02 2.20
N PHE A 128 2.75 8.94 2.50
CA PHE A 128 1.31 8.85 2.34
C PHE A 128 0.62 8.94 3.70
N GLN A 129 -0.64 9.35 3.69
CA GLN A 129 -1.51 9.42 4.84
C GLN A 129 -2.62 8.38 4.75
N ILE A 130 -3.23 8.05 5.89
CA ILE A 130 -4.41 7.18 5.92
C ILE A 130 -5.52 7.85 5.10
N GLY A 131 -6.11 7.09 4.18
CA GLY A 131 -7.11 7.58 3.23
C GLY A 131 -6.55 8.07 1.91
N ASP A 132 -5.22 8.14 1.73
CA ASP A 132 -4.64 8.40 0.40
C ASP A 132 -4.90 7.21 -0.52
N ILE A 133 -5.21 7.52 -1.79
CA ILE A 133 -5.33 6.51 -2.84
C ILE A 133 -4.00 6.45 -3.57
N VAL A 134 -3.47 5.24 -3.69
CA VAL A 134 -2.12 4.95 -4.19
C VAL A 134 -2.15 3.86 -5.24
N GLU A 135 -1.09 3.78 -6.03
CA GLU A 135 -0.80 2.63 -6.88
C GLU A 135 0.22 1.72 -6.18
N VAL A 136 -0.20 0.50 -5.89
CA VAL A 136 0.61 -0.55 -5.28
C VAL A 136 1.13 -1.45 -6.37
N VAL A 137 2.45 -1.56 -6.49
CA VAL A 137 3.11 -2.46 -7.44
C VAL A 137 3.49 -3.75 -6.72
N ASP A 138 2.77 -4.83 -6.99
CA ASP A 138 3.01 -6.12 -6.35
C ASP A 138 2.59 -7.30 -7.24
N TYR A 139 3.31 -8.41 -7.14
CA TYR A 139 3.07 -9.68 -7.87
C TYR A 139 2.80 -9.51 -9.39
N GLY A 140 3.47 -8.57 -10.06
CA GLY A 140 3.29 -8.31 -11.50
C GLY A 140 2.03 -7.51 -11.84
N TYR A 141 1.46 -6.83 -10.85
CA TYR A 141 0.33 -5.92 -11.01
C TYR A 141 0.64 -4.55 -10.41
N ALA A 142 -0.02 -3.54 -10.95
CA ALA A 142 -0.14 -2.22 -10.35
C ALA A 142 -1.62 -1.97 -10.06
N SER A 143 -1.98 -2.00 -8.78
CA SER A 143 -3.35 -1.96 -8.31
C SER A 143 -3.63 -0.65 -7.57
N LEU A 144 -4.79 -0.08 -7.81
CA LEU A 144 -5.25 1.12 -7.14
C LEU A 144 -5.84 0.74 -5.78
N GLU A 145 -5.22 1.23 -4.71
CA GLU A 145 -5.55 0.87 -3.34
C GLU A 145 -5.69 2.12 -2.48
N ILE A 146 -6.24 1.95 -1.28
CA ILE A 146 -6.36 3.02 -0.29
C ILE A 146 -5.57 2.68 0.97
N ILE A 147 -4.78 3.63 1.48
CA ILE A 147 -4.00 3.46 2.69
C ILE A 147 -4.94 3.36 3.90
N ALA A 148 -4.80 2.29 4.68
CA ALA A 148 -5.52 2.06 5.93
C ALA A 148 -4.63 2.18 7.17
N ALA A 149 -3.34 1.86 7.05
CA ALA A 149 -2.35 2.12 8.10
C ALA A 149 -0.99 2.48 7.51
N LEU A 150 -0.26 3.28 8.27
CA LEU A 150 1.09 3.74 7.93
C LEU A 150 2.14 2.74 8.42
N PRO A 151 3.31 2.67 7.77
CA PRO A 151 4.45 1.98 8.33
C PRO A 151 4.73 2.51 9.74
N PRO A 152 5.19 1.65 10.67
CA PRO A 152 5.50 2.07 12.02
C PRO A 152 6.50 3.23 12.04
N SER A 153 6.19 4.29 12.77
CA SER A 153 7.13 5.41 12.93
C SER A 153 8.20 5.10 13.97
N THR A 154 9.32 5.81 13.92
CA THR A 154 10.36 5.75 14.97
C THR A 154 9.78 6.07 16.35
N LYS A 155 8.83 7.01 16.43
CA LYS A 155 8.11 7.33 17.66
C LYS A 155 7.25 6.16 18.15
N LYS A 156 6.54 5.47 17.24
CA LYS A 156 5.76 4.28 17.58
C LYS A 156 6.68 3.16 18.09
N TYR A 157 7.85 2.97 17.45
CA TYR A 157 8.87 2.01 17.91
C TYR A 157 9.26 2.27 19.36
N GLU A 158 9.63 3.51 19.70
CA GLU A 158 10.05 3.86 21.06
C GLU A 158 8.94 3.66 22.11
N ILE A 159 7.67 3.87 21.75
CA ILE A 159 6.53 3.59 22.63
C ILE A 159 6.38 2.08 22.85
N CYS A 160 6.46 1.28 21.78
CA CYS A 160 6.35 -0.17 21.85
C CYS A 160 7.52 -0.77 22.64
N LYS A 161 8.75 -0.32 22.36
CA LYS A 161 9.96 -0.73 23.07
C LYS A 161 9.85 -0.53 24.58
N LYS A 162 9.39 0.64 25.02
CA LYS A 162 9.17 0.89 26.46
C LYS A 162 8.16 -0.07 27.08
N ARG A 163 7.09 -0.42 26.36
CA ARG A 163 6.11 -1.42 26.82
C ARG A 163 6.73 -2.80 26.90
N TRP A 164 7.48 -3.21 25.89
CA TRP A 164 8.19 -4.50 25.86
C TRP A 164 9.21 -4.64 26.98
N GLU A 165 9.90 -3.56 27.35
CA GLU A 165 10.86 -3.53 28.46
C GLU A 165 10.16 -3.56 29.83
N GLN A 166 8.88 -3.18 29.91
CA GLN A 166 8.07 -3.15 31.13
C GLN A 166 7.25 -4.43 31.36
N ASP A 167 6.81 -5.10 30.29
CA ASP A 167 6.03 -6.33 30.34
C ASP A 167 6.93 -7.58 30.30
N GLU A 168 6.88 -8.41 31.35
CA GLU A 168 7.61 -9.70 31.48
C GLU A 168 7.34 -10.69 30.31
N PRO A 169 8.18 -11.74 30.09
CA PRO A 169 8.54 -12.34 28.78
C PRO A 169 7.44 -13.09 27.99
N ARG A 170 6.16 -12.93 28.28
CA ARG A 170 5.05 -13.61 27.58
C ARG A 170 4.82 -13.10 26.15
N CYS A 171 5.37 -11.93 25.79
CA CYS A 171 5.22 -11.33 24.46
C CYS A 171 6.50 -11.36 23.59
N LYS A 172 7.46 -12.27 23.81
CA LYS A 172 8.70 -12.33 23.00
C LYS A 172 8.51 -12.41 21.47
N ARG A 173 7.31 -12.75 20.97
CA ARG A 173 6.98 -12.69 19.53
C ARG A 173 6.59 -11.29 19.03
N ASP A 174 6.14 -10.41 19.92
CA ASP A 174 5.75 -9.04 19.59
C ASP A 174 6.89 -8.04 19.83
N THR A 175 8.06 -8.47 20.30
CA THR A 175 9.15 -7.60 20.78
C THR A 175 10.19 -7.19 19.75
N TYR A 176 10.02 -7.54 18.48
CA TYR A 176 11.00 -7.22 17.45
C TYR A 176 10.28 -6.92 16.14
N TRP A 177 10.51 -5.71 15.62
CA TRP A 177 10.15 -5.37 14.26
C TRP A 177 11.32 -5.65 13.35
N ASP A 178 11.01 -6.07 12.14
CA ASP A 178 11.97 -6.38 11.13
C ASP A 178 11.66 -5.71 9.80
N THR A 179 12.51 -5.97 8.81
CA THR A 179 12.39 -5.36 7.47
C THR A 179 11.03 -5.57 6.81
N SER A 180 10.28 -6.62 7.14
CA SER A 180 8.92 -6.83 6.62
C SER A 180 7.88 -5.87 7.22
N ASP A 181 8.18 -5.25 8.36
CA ASP A 181 7.33 -4.22 8.98
C ASP A 181 7.42 -2.87 8.26
N TYR A 182 8.35 -2.68 7.30
CA TYR A 182 8.36 -1.47 6.46
C TYR A 182 7.34 -1.56 5.31
N CYS A 183 6.08 -1.73 5.68
CA CYS A 183 4.95 -1.81 4.76
C CYS A 183 3.85 -0.83 5.15
N TYR A 184 3.04 -0.46 4.17
CA TYR A 184 1.72 0.11 4.43
C TYR A 184 0.72 -1.03 4.64
N LEU A 185 -0.42 -0.74 5.28
CA LEU A 185 -1.62 -1.56 5.13
C LEU A 185 -2.51 -0.86 4.12
N THR A 186 -2.90 -1.54 3.04
CA THR A 186 -3.73 -0.97 1.98
C THR A 186 -4.92 -1.88 1.68
N TYR A 187 -5.99 -1.31 1.14
CA TYR A 187 -7.15 -2.06 0.64
C TYR A 187 -7.34 -1.85 -0.86
N SER A 188 -7.41 -2.94 -1.60
CA SER A 188 -7.80 -2.94 -3.00
C SER A 188 -9.31 -3.10 -3.17
N LEU A 189 -9.82 -2.79 -4.37
CA LEU A 189 -11.21 -3.10 -4.72
C LEU A 189 -11.37 -4.60 -5.00
N GLY A 190 -12.05 -5.31 -4.11
CA GLY A 190 -12.47 -6.69 -4.30
C GLY A 190 -13.46 -7.14 -3.23
N ASN A 191 -13.81 -8.42 -3.25
CA ASN A 191 -14.79 -8.99 -2.32
C ASN A 191 -14.12 -9.43 -1.01
N GLY A 192 -14.73 -9.09 0.12
CA GLY A 192 -14.24 -9.50 1.45
C GLY A 192 -13.06 -8.67 1.95
N ASP A 193 -12.23 -9.30 2.78
CA ASP A 193 -10.98 -8.70 3.24
C ASP A 193 -9.93 -8.77 2.12
N THR A 194 -9.69 -7.62 1.49
CA THR A 194 -8.75 -7.47 0.37
C THR A 194 -7.58 -6.58 0.76
N HIS A 195 -7.15 -6.67 2.02
CA HIS A 195 -5.97 -5.96 2.47
C HIS A 195 -4.70 -6.57 1.85
N SER A 196 -3.70 -5.72 1.72
CA SER A 196 -2.34 -6.12 1.39
C SER A 196 -1.36 -5.36 2.29
N HIS A 197 -0.13 -5.87 2.35
CA HIS A 197 0.98 -5.30 3.11
C HIS A 197 2.14 -4.93 2.16
N PRO A 198 1.94 -3.98 1.23
CA PRO A 198 2.98 -3.66 0.27
C PRO A 198 4.17 -2.99 0.95
N GLU A 199 5.38 -3.45 0.61
CA GLU A 199 6.61 -2.78 1.02
C GLU A 199 6.56 -1.32 0.55
N ALA A 200 6.94 -0.39 1.43
CA ALA A 200 6.85 1.05 1.16
C ALA A 200 7.51 1.50 -0.17
N PRO A 201 8.66 0.94 -0.61
CA PRO A 201 9.26 1.21 -1.92
C PRO A 201 8.33 1.05 -3.12
N PHE A 202 7.35 0.15 -3.04
CA PHE A 202 6.47 -0.18 -4.16
C PHE A 202 5.10 0.49 -4.09
N VAL A 203 4.95 1.49 -3.22
CA VAL A 203 3.76 2.34 -3.15
C VAL A 203 4.04 3.68 -3.84
N PHE A 204 3.24 4.00 -4.84
CA PHE A 204 3.37 5.20 -5.68
C PHE A 204 2.11 6.05 -5.62
N ALA A 205 2.26 7.36 -5.85
CA ALA A 205 1.11 8.20 -6.16
C ALA A 205 0.47 7.75 -7.49
N PRO A 206 -0.86 7.84 -7.66
CA PRO A 206 -1.52 7.44 -8.90
C PRO A 206 -0.99 8.25 -10.09
N ILE A 207 -0.58 7.56 -11.16
CA ILE A 207 -0.03 8.23 -12.36
C ILE A 207 -1.09 8.89 -13.24
N LYS A 208 -2.38 8.65 -12.95
CA LYS A 208 -3.53 9.26 -13.62
C LYS A 208 -4.55 9.68 -12.57
N ASP A 209 -5.39 10.63 -12.96
CA ASP A 209 -6.54 11.02 -12.17
C ASP A 209 -7.43 9.81 -11.87
N VAL A 210 -7.70 9.60 -10.59
CA VAL A 210 -8.58 8.52 -10.15
C VAL A 210 -10.03 8.91 -10.46
N PRO A 211 -10.75 8.12 -11.29
CA PRO A 211 -12.15 8.39 -11.58
C PRO A 211 -12.96 8.47 -10.29
N VAL A 212 -13.86 9.45 -10.19
CA VAL A 212 -14.72 9.71 -9.00
C VAL A 212 -15.40 8.43 -8.50
N LYS A 213 -15.89 7.60 -9.43
CA LYS A 213 -16.54 6.31 -9.10
C LYS A 213 -15.60 5.33 -8.40
N LEU A 214 -14.32 5.26 -8.81
CA LEU A 214 -13.33 4.40 -8.17
C LEU A 214 -12.87 4.97 -6.84
N ARG A 215 -12.64 6.29 -6.76
CA ARG A 215 -12.34 6.97 -5.50
C ARG A 215 -13.41 6.70 -4.44
N ARG A 216 -14.68 6.90 -4.78
CA ARG A 216 -15.80 6.65 -3.88
C ARG A 216 -15.86 5.19 -3.41
N LYS A 217 -15.60 4.23 -4.31
CA LYS A 217 -15.56 2.81 -3.95
C LYS A 217 -14.41 2.47 -3.01
N LEU A 218 -13.24 3.08 -3.19
CA LEU A 218 -12.09 2.90 -2.30
C LEU A 218 -12.35 3.52 -0.92
N TYR A 219 -12.95 4.71 -0.87
CA TYR A 219 -13.40 5.29 0.41
C TYR A 219 -14.46 4.43 1.11
N ALA A 220 -15.42 3.90 0.35
CA ALA A 220 -16.40 2.98 0.88
C ALA A 220 -15.71 1.73 1.42
N LYS A 221 -14.73 1.18 0.69
CA LYS A 221 -13.94 0.02 1.14
C LYS A 221 -13.26 0.30 2.47
N LEU A 222 -12.51 1.39 2.58
CA LEU A 222 -11.83 1.77 3.83
C LEU A 222 -12.80 1.89 5.01
N MET A 223 -13.95 2.55 4.79
CA MET A 223 -14.97 2.71 5.83
C MET A 223 -15.65 1.39 6.21
N SER A 224 -15.92 0.53 5.22
CA SER A 224 -16.49 -0.79 5.48
C SER A 224 -15.56 -1.65 6.32
N MET A 225 -14.25 -1.62 6.03
CA MET A 225 -13.25 -2.34 6.83
C MET A 225 -13.11 -1.73 8.23
N HIS A 226 -13.17 -0.40 8.35
CA HIS A 226 -13.26 0.27 9.65
C HIS A 226 -14.43 -0.24 10.50
N LEU A 227 -15.62 -0.33 9.91
CA LEU A 227 -16.82 -0.81 10.60
C LEU A 227 -16.78 -2.32 10.88
N ALA A 228 -16.16 -3.11 10.00
CA ALA A 228 -16.11 -4.58 10.11
C ALA A 228 -15.03 -5.09 11.08
N TYR A 229 -13.91 -4.39 11.18
CA TYR A 229 -12.70 -4.85 11.89
C TYR A 229 -12.12 -3.81 12.87
N ASN A 230 -12.82 -2.69 13.07
CA ASN A 230 -12.43 -1.63 14.00
C ASN A 230 -11.04 -1.01 13.71
N HIS A 231 -10.70 -0.83 12.42
CA HIS A 231 -9.51 -0.06 12.02
C HIS A 231 -9.68 1.39 12.41
N ARG A 232 -9.25 1.81 13.59
CA ARG A 232 -9.50 3.14 14.19
C ARG A 232 -9.18 4.33 13.25
N LEU A 233 -10.13 4.73 12.40
CA LEU A 233 -10.00 5.89 11.53
C LEU A 233 -10.18 7.17 12.35
N SER A 234 -9.51 8.24 11.95
CA SER A 234 -9.70 9.54 12.59
C SER A 234 -11.06 10.15 12.22
N ILE A 235 -11.72 10.81 13.17
CA ILE A 235 -12.99 11.50 12.93
C ILE A 235 -12.92 12.46 11.73
N PRO A 236 -11.88 13.31 11.57
CA PRO A 236 -11.79 14.21 10.41
C PRO A 236 -11.76 13.48 9.07
N LEU A 237 -11.09 12.32 8.99
CA LEU A 237 -11.10 11.51 7.77
C LEU A 237 -12.48 10.92 7.50
N MET A 238 -13.15 10.41 8.53
CA MET A 238 -14.50 9.87 8.40
C MET A 238 -15.49 10.95 7.94
N GLU A 239 -15.42 12.15 8.51
CA GLU A 239 -16.24 13.31 8.10
C GLU A 239 -15.96 13.71 6.64
N LYS A 240 -14.70 13.70 6.21
CA LYS A 240 -14.32 13.94 4.80
C LYS A 240 -14.93 12.90 3.88
N ILE A 241 -14.87 11.61 4.25
CA ILE A 241 -15.45 10.51 3.46
C ILE A 241 -16.98 10.65 3.39
N ALA A 242 -17.64 11.01 4.50
CA ALA A 242 -19.09 11.18 4.57
C ALA A 242 -19.63 12.24 3.60
N GLN A 243 -18.80 13.20 3.18
CA GLN A 243 -19.18 14.24 2.21
C GLN A 243 -19.26 13.73 0.75
N GLU A 244 -18.78 12.51 0.45
CA GLU A 244 -18.80 11.96 -0.91
C GLU A 244 -20.21 11.52 -1.33
N PRO A 245 -20.76 12.05 -2.45
CA PRO A 245 -22.12 11.74 -2.86
C PRO A 245 -22.36 10.25 -3.12
N GLY A 246 -23.31 9.66 -2.39
CA GLY A 246 -23.69 8.26 -2.50
C GLY A 246 -22.74 7.29 -1.78
N ILE A 247 -21.85 7.79 -0.92
CA ILE A 247 -20.90 6.95 -0.17
C ILE A 247 -21.60 5.93 0.74
N ASN A 248 -22.66 6.32 1.46
CA ASN A 248 -23.39 5.43 2.37
C ASN A 248 -23.94 4.19 1.66
N LYS A 249 -24.41 4.34 0.42
CA LYS A 249 -24.86 3.21 -0.39
C LYS A 249 -23.70 2.26 -0.70
N GLU A 250 -22.58 2.78 -1.16
CA GLU A 250 -21.40 1.97 -1.51
C GLU A 250 -20.82 1.27 -0.27
N ILE A 251 -20.85 1.92 0.91
CA ILE A 251 -20.43 1.32 2.20
C ILE A 251 -21.32 0.11 2.51
N LEU A 252 -22.65 0.30 2.53
CA LEU A 252 -23.59 -0.78 2.84
C LEU A 252 -23.51 -1.92 1.83
N ASP A 253 -23.37 -1.61 0.54
CA ASP A 253 -23.22 -2.60 -0.53
C ASP A 253 -21.91 -3.41 -0.41
N ASP A 254 -20.84 -2.83 0.15
CA ASP A 254 -19.59 -3.57 0.42
C ASP A 254 -19.69 -4.40 1.70
N LEU A 255 -20.25 -3.84 2.78
CA LEU A 255 -20.47 -4.55 4.04
C LEU A 255 -21.36 -5.79 3.86
N ASP A 256 -22.37 -5.74 2.99
CA ASP A 256 -23.19 -6.90 2.63
C ASP A 256 -22.35 -8.08 2.12
N LYS A 257 -21.35 -7.80 1.29
CA LYS A 257 -20.45 -8.83 0.74
C LYS A 257 -19.49 -9.37 1.80
N VAL A 258 -19.04 -8.51 2.71
CA VAL A 258 -18.18 -8.92 3.82
C VAL A 258 -18.97 -9.83 4.78
N ALA A 259 -20.22 -9.48 5.07
CA ALA A 259 -21.12 -10.30 5.88
C ALA A 259 -21.39 -11.67 5.24
N ASP A 260 -21.55 -11.76 3.91
CA ASP A 260 -21.66 -13.05 3.20
C ASP A 260 -20.47 -13.97 3.41
N MET A 261 -19.29 -13.40 3.67
CA MET A 261 -18.07 -14.16 3.91
C MET A 261 -17.86 -14.51 5.39
N GLY A 262 -18.72 -14.05 6.30
CA GLY A 262 -18.64 -14.35 7.74
C GLY A 262 -17.40 -13.75 8.44
N TYR A 263 -16.66 -12.86 7.80
CA TYR A 263 -15.45 -12.23 8.36
C TYR A 263 -15.79 -10.86 8.95
N MET A 264 -16.59 -10.80 10.02
CA MET A 264 -16.78 -9.53 10.73
C MET A 264 -16.54 -9.75 12.22
N ASP A 265 -15.45 -9.16 12.72
CA ASP A 265 -15.12 -9.16 14.14
C ASP A 265 -15.98 -8.10 14.84
N LYS A 266 -17.25 -8.46 15.06
CA LYS A 266 -18.25 -7.70 15.83
C LYS A 266 -18.54 -6.30 15.29
N LEU A 267 -19.60 -6.19 14.50
CA LEU A 267 -20.17 -4.92 14.05
C LEU A 267 -20.81 -4.05 15.18
N HIS A 268 -20.43 -4.18 16.46
CA HIS A 268 -21.37 -3.82 17.54
C HIS A 268 -20.87 -2.96 18.70
N GLU A 269 -19.63 -2.47 18.74
CA GLU A 269 -19.18 -1.65 19.89
C GLU A 269 -19.09 -0.13 19.60
N HIS A 270 -18.98 0.30 18.33
CA HIS A 270 -18.78 1.72 17.97
C HIS A 270 -19.75 2.30 16.92
N VAL A 271 -20.65 1.47 16.37
CA VAL A 271 -21.52 1.84 15.24
C VAL A 271 -22.38 3.08 15.50
N ALA A 272 -22.84 3.33 16.73
CA ALA A 272 -23.68 4.49 17.01
C ALA A 272 -22.96 5.85 16.83
N GLY A 273 -21.63 5.90 17.02
CA GLY A 273 -20.82 7.09 16.76
C GLY A 273 -20.58 7.27 15.26
N ASP A 274 -20.18 6.19 14.59
CA ASP A 274 -19.81 6.21 13.18
C ASP A 274 -21.02 6.45 12.27
N VAL A 275 -22.19 5.88 12.62
CA VAL A 275 -23.48 6.12 11.93
C VAL A 275 -23.86 7.61 11.93
N ARG A 276 -23.55 8.33 13.02
CA ARG A 276 -23.81 9.79 13.09
C ARG A 276 -22.85 10.56 12.22
N ILE A 277 -21.57 10.21 12.24
CA ILE A 277 -20.53 10.85 11.41
C ILE A 277 -20.85 10.64 9.93
N LEU A 278 -21.26 9.44 9.55
CA LEU A 278 -21.66 9.08 8.18
C LEU A 278 -23.06 9.60 7.79
N GLN A 279 -23.78 10.21 8.72
CA GLN A 279 -25.12 10.76 8.50
C GLN A 279 -26.08 9.75 7.86
N PHE A 280 -26.07 8.51 8.34
CA PHE A 280 -26.97 7.47 7.84
C PHE A 280 -28.42 7.86 8.14
N THR A 281 -29.32 7.61 7.18
CA THR A 281 -30.76 7.67 7.43
C THR A 281 -31.19 6.53 8.36
N ASP A 282 -32.38 6.62 8.96
CA ASP A 282 -32.93 5.53 9.78
C ASP A 282 -33.02 4.20 9.01
N GLU A 283 -33.36 4.27 7.72
CA GLU A 283 -33.39 3.10 6.85
C GLU A 283 -31.98 2.49 6.64
N GLN A 284 -30.97 3.34 6.44
CA GLN A 284 -29.57 2.91 6.28
C GLN A 284 -29.02 2.33 7.58
N ALA A 285 -29.34 2.94 8.72
CA ALA A 285 -28.96 2.44 10.04
C ALA A 285 -29.61 1.07 10.31
N ARG A 286 -30.88 0.88 9.95
CA ARG A 286 -31.56 -0.43 10.04
C ARG A 286 -30.89 -1.46 9.14
N ARG A 287 -30.57 -1.12 7.88
CA ARG A 287 -29.85 -2.04 6.97
C ARG A 287 -28.48 -2.43 7.54
N LEU A 288 -27.76 -1.49 8.16
CA LEU A 288 -26.48 -1.78 8.80
C LEU A 288 -26.63 -2.80 9.94
N GLN A 289 -27.68 -2.66 10.77
CA GLN A 289 -27.99 -3.64 11.82
C GLN A 289 -28.28 -5.03 11.24
N GLU A 290 -29.10 -5.10 10.19
CA GLU A 290 -29.42 -6.36 9.49
C GLU A 290 -28.16 -7.04 8.91
N ILE A 291 -27.21 -6.26 8.40
CA ILE A 291 -25.91 -6.75 7.93
C ILE A 291 -25.10 -7.34 9.09
N GLY A 292 -25.05 -6.67 10.25
CA GLY A 292 -24.37 -7.18 11.45
C GLY A 292 -24.93 -8.52 11.91
N GLU A 293 -26.25 -8.62 12.02
CA GLU A 293 -26.94 -9.87 12.39
C GLU A 293 -26.68 -10.99 11.37
N LYS A 294 -26.66 -10.65 10.07
CA LYS A 294 -26.34 -11.59 8.99
C LYS A 294 -24.91 -12.12 9.13
N ALA A 295 -23.94 -11.25 9.38
CA ALA A 295 -22.54 -11.63 9.55
C ALA A 295 -22.35 -12.56 10.76
N GLU A 296 -22.99 -12.27 11.89
CA GLU A 296 -22.96 -13.11 13.08
C GLU A 296 -23.54 -14.50 12.82
N ARG A 297 -24.70 -14.58 12.14
CA ARG A 297 -25.30 -15.87 11.75
C ARG A 297 -24.34 -16.69 10.87
N ASN A 298 -23.77 -16.06 9.84
CA ASN A 298 -22.85 -16.72 8.91
C ASN A 298 -21.57 -17.21 9.62
N TRP A 299 -21.05 -16.43 10.57
CA TRP A 299 -19.90 -16.82 11.38
C TRP A 299 -20.21 -18.05 12.26
N ILE A 300 -21.34 -18.06 12.95
CA ILE A 300 -21.79 -19.20 13.77
C ILE A 300 -21.97 -20.45 12.92
N GLU A 301 -22.53 -20.33 11.72
CA GLU A 301 -22.69 -21.48 10.81
C GLU A 301 -21.34 -22.06 10.35
N ARG A 302 -20.35 -21.21 10.07
CA ARG A 302 -18.99 -21.64 9.73
C ARG A 302 -18.32 -22.38 10.88
N LEU A 303 -18.43 -21.86 12.10
CA LEU A 303 -17.88 -22.52 13.30
C LEU A 303 -18.47 -23.91 13.56
N LYS A 304 -19.70 -24.17 13.11
CA LYS A 304 -20.32 -25.51 13.21
C LYS A 304 -19.81 -26.50 12.17
N GLN A 305 -19.16 -26.02 11.11
CA GLN A 305 -18.65 -26.83 10.00
C GLN A 305 -17.15 -27.12 10.12
N SER A 306 -16.42 -26.38 10.96
CA SER A 306 -15.01 -26.58 11.32
C SER A 306 -14.83 -27.55 12.49
#